data_AF-A0A6P0VBD7-F1
#
_entry.id   AF-A0A6P0VBD7-F1
#
_cell.length_a   1.000
_cell.length_b   1.000
_cell.length_c   1.000
_cell.angle_alpha   90.00
_cell.angle_beta   90.00
_cell.angle_gamma   90.00
#
_symmetry.space_group_name_H-M   'P 1'
#
loop_
_entity.id
_entity.type
_entity.pdbx_description
1 polymer ?
#
loop_
_entity_poly.entity_id
_entity_poly.type
_entity_poly.pdbx_seq_one_letter_code
_entity_poly.pdbx_strand_id
1 'polypeptide(L)' 'MTADHWMHILEANKLMHSPEEVAVFEHALAQIAENFPKEHLSALHLILDDRCQQPEVMFSLVHLLESFAQSKLHRQF' A
#
# COMPACT_ATOMS: atom_id res chain seq x y z
N MET A 1 0.21 -16.03 6.51
CA MET A 1 -0.68 -15.03 5.88
C MET A 1 -0.15 -14.76 4.48
N THR A 2 -1.02 -14.72 3.47
CA THR A 2 -0.61 -14.47 2.07
C THR A 2 -0.75 -12.99 1.73
N ALA A 3 -0.11 -12.53 0.66
CA ALA A 3 -0.19 -11.13 0.24
C ALA A 3 -1.61 -10.67 -0.11
N ASP A 4 -2.46 -11.57 -0.63
CA ASP A 4 -3.88 -11.31 -0.88
C ASP A 4 -4.63 -10.85 0.37
N HIS A 5 -4.29 -11.43 1.53
CA HIS A 5 -4.92 -11.07 2.79
C HIS A 5 -4.60 -9.61 3.16
N TRP A 6 -3.35 -9.19 3.01
CA TRP A 6 -2.93 -7.82 3.30
C TRP A 6 -3.49 -6.81 2.30
N MET A 7 -3.63 -7.21 1.04
CA MET A 7 -4.30 -6.40 0.02
C MET A 7 -5.76 -6.11 0.39
N HIS A 8 -6.50 -7.13 0.83
CA HIS A 8 -7.87 -6.93 1.30
C HIS A 8 -7.95 -6.02 2.53
N ILE A 9 -6.99 -6.13 3.45
CA ILE A 9 -6.93 -5.26 4.62
C ILE A 9 -6.68 -3.80 4.21
N LEU A 10 -5.73 -3.54 3.31
CA LEU A 10 -5.49 -2.18 2.82
C LEU A 10 -6.73 -1.62 2.10
N GLU A 11 -7.38 -2.40 1.25
CA GLU A 11 -8.56 -1.96 0.53
C GLU A 11 -9.72 -1.61 1.48
N ALA A 12 -9.95 -2.44 2.51
CA ALA A 12 -11.01 -2.23 3.49
C ALA A 12 -10.78 -1.00 4.38
N ASN A 13 -9.52 -0.63 4.62
CA ASN A 13 -9.14 0.45 5.55
C ASN A 13 -8.62 1.70 4.84
N LYS A 14 -8.69 1.78 3.50
CA LYS A 14 -8.09 2.88 2.71
C LYS A 14 -8.65 4.27 3.01
N LEU A 15 -9.83 4.36 3.63
CA LEU A 15 -10.45 5.64 3.99
C LEU A 15 -9.97 6.15 5.36
N MET A 16 -9.47 5.27 6.23
CA MET A 16 -8.86 5.59 7.52
C MET A 16 -9.72 6.52 8.40
N HIS A 17 -10.97 6.14 8.63
CA HIS A 17 -11.95 6.92 9.40
C HIS A 17 -11.71 6.92 10.91
N SER A 18 -10.91 5.97 11.41
CA SER A 18 -10.60 5.86 12.83
C SER A 18 -9.11 5.56 13.07
N PRO A 19 -8.59 5.83 14.28
CA PRO A 19 -7.23 5.47 14.65
C PRO A 19 -6.94 3.96 14.50
N GLU A 20 -7.94 3.11 14.71
CA GLU A 20 -7.83 1.66 14.51
C GLU A 20 -7.69 1.32 13.02
N GLU A 21 -8.48 1.94 12.14
CA GLU A 21 -8.35 1.74 10.69
C GLU A 21 -6.97 2.21 10.20
N VAL A 22 -6.44 3.31 10.74
CA VAL A 22 -5.07 3.79 10.46
C VAL A 22 -4.04 2.73 10.84
N ALA A 23 -4.08 2.26 12.10
CA ALA A 23 -3.10 1.29 12.59
C ALA A 23 -3.13 -0.01 11.78
N VAL A 24 -4.34 -0.46 11.39
CA VAL A 24 -4.53 -1.64 10.55
C VAL A 24 -3.99 -1.41 9.14
N PHE A 25 -4.22 -0.24 8.56
CA PHE A 25 -3.70 0.13 7.25
C PHE A 25 -2.16 0.18 7.24
N GLU A 26 -1.55 0.87 8.20
CA GLU A 26 -0.09 0.96 8.33
C GLU A 26 0.55 -0.41 8.54
N HIS A 27 -0.05 -1.25 9.39
CA HIS A 27 0.44 -2.60 9.62
C HIS A 27 0.39 -3.44 8.34
N ALA A 28 -0.73 -3.43 7.62
CA ALA A 28 -0.85 -4.15 6.36
C ALA A 28 0.14 -3.62 5.31
N LEU A 29 0.35 -2.30 5.25
CA LEU A 29 1.32 -1.68 4.34
C LEU A 29 2.75 -2.16 4.61
N ALA A 30 3.14 -2.21 5.89
CA ALA A 30 4.45 -2.72 6.30
C ALA A 30 4.64 -4.20 5.90
N GLN A 31 3.61 -5.04 6.09
CA GLN A 31 3.66 -6.44 5.69
C GLN A 31 3.79 -6.63 4.17
N ILE A 32 3.12 -5.79 3.39
CA ILE A 32 3.27 -5.77 1.93
C ILE A 32 4.65 -5.29 1.50
N ALA A 33 5.21 -4.28 2.17
CA ALA A 33 6.55 -3.78 1.86
C ALA A 33 7.65 -4.84 2.07
N GLU A 34 7.51 -5.69 3.09
CA GLU A 34 8.47 -6.76 3.39
C GLU A 34 8.44 -7.91 2.36
N ASN A 35 7.26 -8.29 1.87
CA ASN A 35 7.09 -9.45 1.00
C ASN A 35 6.16 -9.14 -0.18
N PHE A 36 6.55 -8.19 -1.02
CA PHE A 36 5.71 -7.72 -2.10
C PHE A 36 5.68 -8.66 -3.32
N PRO A 37 4.51 -9.21 -3.70
CA PRO A 37 4.37 -9.92 -4.96
C PRO A 37 4.01 -8.91 -6.05
N LYS A 38 4.86 -8.82 -7.07
CA LYS A 38 4.73 -7.85 -8.18
C LYS A 38 3.38 -7.93 -8.91
N GLU A 39 2.69 -9.06 -8.84
CA GLU A 39 1.35 -9.27 -9.39
C GLU A 39 0.28 -8.37 -8.77
N HIS A 40 0.45 -7.89 -7.53
CA HIS A 40 -0.50 -6.98 -6.88
C HIS A 40 -0.22 -5.51 -7.14
N LEU A 41 0.79 -5.16 -7.95
CA LEU A 41 1.14 -3.76 -8.20
C LEU A 41 -0.03 -2.98 -8.78
N SER A 42 -0.75 -3.55 -9.75
CA SER A 42 -1.94 -2.90 -10.31
C SER A 42 -3.04 -2.71 -9.26
N ALA A 43 -3.20 -3.66 -8.35
CA ALA A 43 -4.21 -3.59 -7.30
C ALA A 43 -3.86 -2.55 -6.22
N LEU A 44 -2.58 -2.37 -5.88
CA LEU A 44 -2.15 -1.31 -4.95
C LEU A 44 -2.47 0.10 -5.46
N HIS A 45 -2.38 0.34 -6.77
CA HIS A 45 -2.76 1.66 -7.33
C HIS A 45 -4.25 1.98 -7.12
N LEU A 46 -5.11 0.98 -6.96
CA LEU A 46 -6.55 1.16 -6.71
C LEU A 46 -6.88 1.48 -5.25
N ILE A 47 -5.89 1.39 -4.35
CA ILE A 47 -6.04 1.72 -2.93
C ILE A 47 -5.93 3.22 -2.69
N LEU A 48 -5.23 3.95 -3.57
CA LEU A 48 -5.19 5.41 -3.54
C LEU A 48 -6.62 5.96 -3.71
N ASP A 49 -7.08 6.72 -2.72
CA ASP A 49 -8.44 7.28 -2.69
C ASP A 49 -8.41 8.67 -2.06
N ASP A 50 -8.80 9.68 -2.83
CA ASP A 50 -8.78 11.09 -2.40
C ASP A 50 -9.74 11.38 -1.22
N ARG A 51 -10.63 10.44 -0.91
CA ARG A 51 -11.56 10.54 0.22
C ARG A 51 -10.94 10.10 1.56
N CYS A 52 -9.70 9.62 1.57
CA CYS A 52 -9.06 9.21 2.82
C CYS A 52 -8.94 10.38 3.79
N GLN A 53 -9.16 10.12 5.08
CA GLN A 53 -9.07 11.16 6.11
C GLN A 53 -7.63 11.39 6.61
N GLN A 54 -6.69 10.52 6.23
CA GLN A 54 -5.32 10.52 6.70
C GLN A 54 -4.33 10.55 5.53
N PRO A 55 -4.23 11.69 4.82
CA PRO A 55 -3.40 11.82 3.62
C PRO A 55 -1.92 11.55 3.89
N GLU A 56 -1.40 11.89 5.06
CA GLU A 56 0.00 11.63 5.44
C GLU A 56 0.31 10.12 5.47
N VAL A 57 -0.64 9.31 5.95
CA VAL A 57 -0.51 7.85 5.96
C VAL A 57 -0.66 7.29 4.54
N MET A 58 -1.56 7.85 3.73
CA MET A 58 -1.70 7.50 2.32
C MET A 58 -0.42 7.80 1.51
N PHE A 59 0.34 8.84 1.88
CA PHE A 59 1.64 9.14 1.27
C PHE A 59 2.66 8.01 1.44
N SER A 60 2.59 7.24 2.52
CA SER A 60 3.43 6.05 2.70
C SER A 60 3.17 4.98 1.62
N LEU A 61 1.91 4.83 1.17
CA LEU A 61 1.59 3.96 0.04
C LEU A 61 2.15 4.51 -1.27
N VAL A 62 2.12 5.83 -1.48
CA VAL A 62 2.75 6.47 -2.65
C VAL A 62 4.26 6.17 -2.67
N HIS A 63 4.95 6.36 -1.55
CA HIS A 63 6.39 6.06 -1.45
C HIS A 63 6.71 4.58 -1.72
N LEU A 64 5.84 3.67 -1.26
CA LEU A 64 5.98 2.25 -1.57
C LEU A 64 5.87 2.01 -3.09
N LEU A 65 4.87 2.58 -3.75
CA LEU A 65 4.68 2.47 -5.21
C LEU A 65 5.88 3.05 -5.99
N GLU A 66 6.40 4.20 -5.55
CA GLU A 66 7.59 4.83 -6.14
C GLU A 66 8.82 3.93 -6.04
N SER A 67 9.01 3.24 -4.90
CA SER A 67 10.13 2.32 -4.72
C SER A 67 10.12 1.19 -5.76
N PHE A 68 8.94 0.71 -6.16
CA PHE A 68 8.81 -0.28 -7.23
C PHE A 68 9.09 0.31 -8.61
N ALA A 69 8.65 1.55 -8.88
CA ALA A 69 8.97 2.23 -10.14
C ALA A 69 10.49 2.47 -10.28
N GLN A 70 11.16 2.91 -9.22
CA GLN A 70 12.61 3.13 -9.20
C GLN A 70 13.40 1.83 -9.33
N SER A 71 12.89 0.72 -8.75
CA SER A 71 13.49 -0.61 -8.92
C SER A 71 13.52 -1.08 -10.39
N LYS A 72 12.60 -0.60 -11.24
CA LYS A 72 12.61 -0.89 -12.68
C LYS A 72 13.69 -0.11 -13.43
N LEU A 73 14.09 1.07 -12.94
CA LEU A 73 15.07 1.93 -13.61
C LEU A 73 16.52 1.40 -13.50
N HIS A 74 16.83 0.60 -12.47
CA HIS A 74 18.17 0.02 -12.26
C HIS A 74 18.44 -1.29 -13.02
N ARG A 75 17.53 -1.74 -13.89
CA ARG A 75 17.65 -3.02 -14.63
C ARG A 75 17.72 -2.89 -16.15
N GLN A 76 18.04 -1.70 -16.64
CA GLN A 76 18.28 -1.44 -18.06
C GLN A 76 19.66 -0.80 -18.26
N PHE A 77 20.74 -1.50 -17.90
CA PHE A 77 22.06 -1.43 -18.55
C PHE A 77 22.78 -2.74 -18.32
#